data_AF-A0A960YEI9-F1
#
_entry.id   AF-A0A960YEI9-F1
#
_cell.length_a   1.000
_cell.length_b   1.000
_cell.length_c   1.000
_cell.angle_alpha   90.00
_cell.angle_beta   90.00
_cell.angle_gamma   90.00
#
_symmetry.space_group_name_H-M   'P 1'
#
loop_
_entity.id
_entity.type
_entity.pdbx_description
1 polymer ?
#
loop_
_entity_poly.entity_id
_entity_poly.type
_entity_poly.pdbx_seq_one_letter_code
_entity_poly.pdbx_strand_id
1 'polypeptide(L)' 'MQFISTRGLYGRFLVQEYWIVHPEEDWIEVYHNKAGIMWKQQTAHSGDTISSKGVLVFKTDIHLIKKD' A
#
# COMPACT_ATOMS: atom_id res chain seq x y z
N MET A 1 -16.55 -11.75 19.34
CA MET A 1 -15.23 -11.83 18.68
C MET A 1 -15.13 -10.65 17.73
N GLN A 2 -14.17 -9.75 17.93
CA GLN A 2 -14.06 -8.53 17.12
C GLN A 2 -13.22 -8.84 15.88
N PHE A 3 -13.77 -8.70 14.68
CA PHE A 3 -13.03 -8.90 13.44
C PHE A 3 -11.99 -7.80 13.29
N ILE A 4 -10.70 -8.17 13.34
CA ILE A 4 -9.59 -7.27 13.04
C ILE A 4 -9.41 -7.31 11.52
N SER A 5 -9.53 -6.16 10.85
CA SER A 5 -9.19 -6.08 9.43
C SER A 5 -7.70 -6.39 9.21
N THR A 6 -7.33 -6.96 8.06
CA THR A 6 -5.92 -7.24 7.71
C THR A 6 -5.04 -5.99 7.85
N ARG A 7 -5.59 -4.82 7.49
CA ARG A 7 -4.95 -3.52 7.71
C ARG A 7 -4.69 -3.21 9.19
N GLY A 8 -5.65 -3.50 10.07
CA GLY A 8 -5.48 -3.37 11.52
C GLY A 8 -4.44 -4.34 12.08
N LEU A 9 -4.32 -5.53 11.50
CA LEU A 9 -3.31 -6.52 11.88
C LEU A 9 -1.90 -6.01 11.54
N TYR A 10 -1.68 -5.52 10.31
CA TYR A 10 -0.39 -4.96 9.90
C TYR A 10 0.02 -3.71 10.69
N GLY A 11 -0.96 -2.91 11.10
CA GLY A 11 -0.75 -1.82 12.06
C GLY A 11 -0.11 -2.32 13.36
N ARG A 12 -0.73 -3.32 14.00
CA ARG A 12 -0.27 -3.89 15.28
C ARG A 12 1.10 -4.55 15.20
N PHE A 13 1.44 -5.15 14.07
CA PHE A 13 2.76 -5.76 13.84
C PHE A 13 3.83 -4.77 13.34
N LEU A 14 3.55 -3.47 13.39
CA LEU A 14 4.52 -2.42 13.04
C LEU A 14 5.08 -2.54 11.61
N VAL A 15 4.28 -3.09 10.69
CA VAL A 15 4.60 -3.07 9.25
C VAL A 15 4.72 -1.61 8.83
N GLN A 16 5.89 -1.18 8.36
CA GLN A 16 6.15 0.24 8.10
C GLN A 16 5.31 0.80 6.95
N GLU A 17 5.18 0.03 5.89
CA GLU A 17 4.49 0.42 4.67
C GLU A 17 3.72 -0.78 4.08
N TYR A 18 2.50 -0.54 3.61
CA TYR A 18 1.61 -1.56 3.06
C TYR A 18 0.93 -1.06 1.79
N TRP A 19 0.98 -1.87 0.74
CA TRP A 19 0.49 -1.54 -0.59
C TRP A 19 -0.69 -2.45 -0.91
N ILE A 20 -1.82 -1.87 -1.31
CA ILE A 20 -2.99 -2.60 -1.81
C ILE A 20 -3.08 -2.32 -3.31
N VAL A 21 -3.13 -3.38 -4.11
CA VAL A 21 -3.16 -3.28 -5.58
C VAL A 21 -4.57 -3.62 -6.07
N HIS A 22 -5.13 -2.73 -6.89
CA HIS A 22 -6.44 -2.88 -7.52
C HIS A 22 -6.26 -3.00 -9.05
N PRO A 23 -5.88 -4.19 -9.56
CA PRO A 23 -5.49 -4.36 -10.96
C PRO A 23 -6.66 -4.13 -11.94
N GLU A 24 -7.88 -4.51 -11.58
CA GLU A 24 -9.06 -4.34 -12.45
C GLU A 24 -9.41 -2.86 -12.66
N GLU A 25 -9.20 -2.05 -11.63
CA GLU A 25 -9.52 -0.62 -11.57
C GLU A 25 -8.32 0.26 -11.95
N ASP A 26 -7.14 -0.34 -12.13
CA ASP A 26 -5.90 0.31 -12.53
C ASP A 26 -5.35 1.35 -11.52
N TRP A 27 -5.30 0.98 -10.25
CA TRP A 27 -4.68 1.81 -9.21
C TRP A 27 -4.18 1.03 -7.99
N ILE A 28 -3.41 1.71 -7.15
CA ILE A 28 -2.93 1.18 -5.87
C ILE A 28 -3.17 2.18 -4.72
N GLU A 29 -3.21 1.66 -3.50
CA GLU A 29 -3.17 2.42 -2.26
C GLU A 29 -1.89 2.15 -1.49
N VAL A 30 -1.23 3.19 -0.99
CA VAL A 30 -0.07 3.03 -0.09
C VAL A 30 -0.43 3.57 1.29
N TYR A 31 -0.17 2.76 2.31
CA TYR A 31 -0.40 3.05 3.72
C TYR A 31 0.91 3.08 4.49
N HIS A 32 1.09 4.05 5.37
CA HIS A 32 2.19 4.10 6.34
C HIS A 32 1.68 3.86 7.74
N ASN A 33 2.46 3.13 8.52
CA ASN A 33 2.17 2.93 9.92
C ASN A 33 2.59 4.13 10.74
N LYS A 34 1.65 4.67 11.51
CA LYS A 34 1.90 5.71 12.52
C LYS A 34 1.37 5.19 13.85
N ALA A 35 2.29 4.83 14.75
CA ALA A 35 1.98 4.35 16.10
C ALA A 35 0.98 3.17 16.14
N GLY A 36 1.17 2.18 15.27
CA GLY A 36 0.35 0.97 15.24
C GLY A 36 -0.92 1.07 14.39
N ILE A 37 -1.13 2.20 13.71
CA ILE A 37 -2.30 2.47 12.87
C ILE A 37 -1.83 2.68 11.43
N MET A 38 -2.45 1.99 10.46
CA MET A 38 -2.15 2.16 9.04
C MET A 38 -2.92 3.36 8.48
N TRP A 39 -2.21 4.40 8.07
CA TRP A 39 -2.77 5.63 7.49
C TRP A 39 -2.54 5.64 5.99
N LYS A 40 -3.61 5.80 5.19
CA LYS A 40 -3.47 5.98 3.75
C LYS A 40 -2.65 7.24 3.47
N GLN A 41 -1.68 7.14 2.60
CA GLN A 41 -0.77 8.24 2.26
C GLN A 41 -0.97 8.71 0.83
N GLN A 42 -1.10 7.76 -0.09
CA GLN A 42 -1.25 8.06 -1.51
C GLN A 42 -2.09 7.00 -2.20
N THR A 43 -2.65 7.42 -3.31
CA THR A 43 -3.19 6.59 -4.37
C THR A 43 -2.37 6.87 -5.61
N ALA A 44 -2.10 5.86 -6.42
CA ALA A 44 -1.35 5.99 -7.67
C ALA A 44 -1.95 5.07 -8.74
N HIS A 45 -1.91 5.52 -9.98
CA HIS A 45 -2.43 4.83 -11.16
C HIS A 45 -1.29 4.29 -12.03
N SER A 46 -1.61 3.45 -13.02
CA SER A 46 -0.58 3.03 -13.98
C SER A 46 0.04 4.24 -14.70
N GLY A 47 1.36 4.19 -14.85
CA GLY A 47 2.17 5.30 -15.37
C GLY A 47 2.66 6.27 -14.30
N ASP A 48 2.10 6.25 -13.09
CA ASP A 48 2.67 7.00 -11.96
C ASP A 48 3.94 6.32 -11.46
N THR A 49 4.84 7.13 -10.90
CA THR A 49 6.02 6.63 -10.19
C THR A 49 5.88 6.84 -8.69
N ILE A 50 6.13 5.78 -7.92
CA ILE A 50 6.05 5.80 -6.46
C ILE A 50 7.43 5.60 -5.85
N SER A 51 7.72 6.38 -4.80
CA SER A 51 8.85 6.14 -3.91
C SER A 51 8.36 5.49 -2.62
N SER A 52 9.00 4.40 -2.20
CA SER A 52 8.75 3.82 -0.87
C SER A 52 9.34 4.70 0.22
N LYS A 53 8.67 4.77 1.37
CA LYS A 53 9.27 5.29 2.61
C LYS A 53 9.83 4.19 3.51
N GLY A 54 9.34 2.96 3.37
CA GLY A 54 9.81 1.81 4.15
C GLY A 54 11.12 1.22 3.63
N VAL A 55 11.42 1.43 2.34
CA VAL A 55 12.64 0.94 1.69
C VAL A 55 13.40 2.13 1.12
N LEU A 56 14.56 2.43 1.71
CA LEU A 56 15.40 3.57 1.30
C LEU A 56 15.82 3.42 -0.18
N VAL A 57 15.72 4.51 -0.94
CA VAL A 57 16.07 4.59 -2.38
C VAL A 57 15.21 3.71 -3.29
N PHE A 58 14.15 3.05 -2.80
CA PHE A 58 13.24 2.31 -3.67
C PHE A 58 12.24 3.24 -4.36
N LYS A 59 12.25 3.19 -5.70
CA LYS A 59 11.32 3.89 -6.58
C LYS A 59 10.91 2.94 -7.70
N THR A 60 9.62 2.89 -8.00
CA THR A 60 9.08 2.01 -9.04
C THR A 60 7.99 2.71 -9.83
N ASP A 61 7.99 2.46 -11.14
CA ASP A 61 6.87 2.81 -12.00
C ASP A 61 5.76 1.77 -11.84
N ILE A 62 4.51 2.22 -11.88
CA ILE A 62 3.34 1.34 -11.74
C ILE A 62 2.89 0.88 -13.11
N HIS A 63 2.92 -0.45 -13.30
CA HIS A 63 2.39 -1.13 -14.47
C HIS A 63 1.48 -2.26 -14.01
N LEU A 64 0.17 -2.02 -13.99
CA LEU A 64 -0.82 -3.03 -13.61
C LEU A 64 -1.27 -3.78 -14.86
N ILE A 65 -1.18 -5.11 -14.79
CA ILE A 65 -1.56 -6.00 -15.89
C ILE A 65 -2.88 -6.67 -15.50
N LYS A 66 -3.91 -6.48 -16.32
CA LYS A 66 -5.19 -7.18 -16.14
C LYS A 66 -5.03 -8.65 -16.51
N LYS A 67 -5.70 -9.52 -15.76
CA LYS A 67 -5.71 -10.95 -16.08
C LYS A 67 -6.90 -11.22 -16.98
N ASP A 68 -6.63 -11.62 -18.22
CA ASP A 68 -7.64 -12.09 -19.18
C ASP A 68 -8.36 -13.36 -18.69
#